data_AF-A0A7S2PWF2-F1
#
_entry.id   AF-A0A7S2PWF2-F1
#
_cell.length_a   1.000
_cell.length_b   1.000
_cell.length_c   1.000
_cell.angle_alpha   90.00
_cell.angle_beta   90.00
_cell.angle_gamma   90.00
#
_symmetry.space_group_name_H-M   'P 1'
#
loop_
_entity.id
_entity.type
_entity.pdbx_description
1 polymer ?
#
loop_
_entity_poly.entity_id
_entity_poly.type
_entity_poly.pdbx_seq_one_letter_code
_entity_poly.pdbx_strand_id
1 'polypeptide(L)'
;WHEVLGVSPSATQEDVRRSFRGLALQHHPDKRQGAVDVGDVGDVFRRVQEAYEEGLRQVAGAHPTSGELGLVSCDGPSMPVSIFAPKAHLRKACDEFEHLLDVGESSSVPSEVSSSTVEELVEWLLEGSCVCIDTREPCDKYGKNATPIPGAVTLGYTELLKRPESVARPLAALQEHAERGARLVSYSTHGSPTSGNCATVCCILADVFGFDIDMMSCLEDGYLMWRRFMGARQSVAEQLR
;
A
#
# COMPACT_ATOMS: atom_id res chain seq x y z
N TRP A 1 13.10 21.97 -4.40
CA TRP A 1 12.69 20.72 -3.75
C TRP A 1 13.38 20.53 -2.39
N HIS A 2 14.72 20.61 -2.31
CA HIS A 2 15.48 20.33 -1.08
C HIS A 2 15.15 21.28 0.09
N GLU A 3 14.89 22.56 -0.16
CA GLU A 3 14.45 23.52 0.89
C GLU A 3 13.08 23.14 1.47
N VAL A 4 12.14 22.70 0.61
CA VAL A 4 10.79 22.28 1.03
C VAL A 4 10.86 20.99 1.84
N LEU A 5 11.72 20.06 1.42
CA LEU A 5 11.97 18.83 2.16
C LEU A 5 12.96 19.01 3.33
N GLY A 6 13.54 20.19 3.55
CA GLY A 6 14.53 20.40 4.61
C GLY A 6 15.77 19.49 4.52
N VAL A 7 16.16 19.07 3.32
CA VAL A 7 17.32 18.19 3.09
C VAL A 7 18.45 18.93 2.36
N SER A 8 19.65 18.37 2.39
CA SER A 8 20.79 18.89 1.63
C SER A 8 20.48 18.88 0.12
N PRO A 9 20.98 19.85 -0.68
CA PRO A 9 20.98 19.75 -2.15
C PRO A 9 21.70 18.50 -2.68
N SER A 10 22.62 17.93 -1.89
CA SER A 10 23.34 16.68 -2.17
C SER A 10 22.70 15.44 -1.52
N ALA A 11 21.46 15.54 -1.06
CA ALA A 11 20.77 14.46 -0.36
C ALA A 11 20.62 13.22 -1.24
N THR A 12 20.78 12.04 -0.64
CA THR A 12 20.57 10.77 -1.33
C THR A 12 19.09 10.51 -1.55
N GLN A 13 18.75 9.55 -2.41
CA GLN A 13 17.35 9.19 -2.65
C GLN A 13 16.66 8.75 -1.35
N GLU A 14 17.39 8.07 -0.46
CA GLU A 14 16.90 7.67 0.85
C GLU A 14 16.61 8.87 1.76
N ASP A 15 17.46 9.91 1.74
CA ASP A 15 17.25 11.12 2.53
C ASP A 15 16.03 11.91 2.05
N VAL A 16 15.83 11.98 0.72
CA VAL A 16 14.64 12.58 0.10
C VAL A 16 13.38 11.85 0.56
N ARG A 17 13.39 10.51 0.48
CA ARG A 17 12.28 9.67 0.96
C ARG A 17 12.04 9.85 2.45
N ARG A 18 13.08 9.77 3.29
CA ARG A 18 12.98 9.90 4.75
C ARG A 18 12.36 11.24 5.14
N SER A 19 12.80 12.33 4.53
CA SER A 19 12.26 13.65 4.88
C SER A 19 10.83 13.86 4.39
N PHE A 20 10.51 13.38 3.18
CA PHE A 20 9.14 13.38 2.68
C PHE A 20 8.21 12.62 3.62
N ARG A 21 8.60 11.42 4.08
CA ARG A 21 7.83 10.62 5.05
C ARG A 21 7.54 11.42 6.32
N GLY A 22 8.56 12.06 6.90
CA GLY A 22 8.41 12.89 8.10
C GLY A 22 7.46 14.08 7.91
N LEU A 23 7.50 14.76 6.76
CA LEU A 23 6.63 15.90 6.44
C LEU A 23 5.20 15.47 6.09
N ALA A 24 5.04 14.37 5.36
CA ALA A 24 3.75 13.79 5.02
C ALA A 24 2.97 13.42 6.29
N LEU A 25 3.63 12.84 7.29
CA LEU A 25 3.04 12.51 8.58
C LEU A 25 2.60 13.73 9.40
N GLN A 26 3.31 14.86 9.28
CA GLN A 26 3.02 16.11 9.99
C GLN A 26 1.87 16.91 9.35
N HIS A 27 1.79 16.86 8.02
CA HIS A 27 0.86 17.66 7.23
C HIS A 27 -0.27 16.84 6.59
N HIS A 28 -0.43 15.55 6.97
CA HIS A 28 -1.47 14.69 6.40
C HIS A 28 -2.87 15.28 6.60
N PRO A 29 -3.72 15.34 5.55
CA PRO A 29 -5.05 15.94 5.62
C PRO A 29 -5.98 15.25 6.63
N ASP A 30 -5.76 13.95 6.89
CA ASP A 30 -6.62 13.15 7.78
C ASP A 30 -6.38 13.43 9.27
N LYS A 31 -5.17 13.88 9.67
CA LYS A 31 -4.86 14.17 11.08
C LYS A 31 -5.51 15.46 11.62
N ARG A 32 -6.22 16.24 10.79
CA ARG A 32 -6.74 17.57 11.17
C ARG A 32 -8.16 17.87 10.67
N GLN A 33 -9.08 16.89 10.67
CA GLN A 33 -10.52 17.13 10.41
C GLN A 33 -11.26 17.92 11.52
N GLY A 34 -10.57 18.81 12.25
CA GLY A 34 -11.15 19.61 13.33
C GLY A 34 -10.51 20.99 13.57
N ALA A 35 -9.56 21.42 12.72
CA ALA A 35 -8.94 22.74 12.84
C ALA A 35 -9.60 23.73 11.86
N VAL A 36 -10.21 24.76 12.41
CA VAL A 36 -10.84 25.89 11.70
C VAL A 36 -9.73 26.82 11.19
N ASP A 37 -9.04 26.43 10.11
CA ASP A 37 -8.24 27.35 9.29
C ASP A 37 -8.07 26.74 7.88
N VAL A 38 -9.13 26.93 7.09
CA VAL A 38 -9.28 26.45 5.72
C VAL A 38 -8.62 27.48 4.79
N GLY A 39 -7.31 27.34 4.54
CA GLY A 39 -6.63 28.20 3.57
C GLY A 39 -5.21 27.77 3.20
N ASP A 40 -4.41 27.28 4.15
CA ASP A 40 -2.94 27.18 3.96
C ASP A 40 -2.42 25.73 3.91
N VAL A 41 -3.14 24.76 4.49
CA VAL A 41 -2.57 23.42 4.77
C VAL A 41 -2.64 22.45 3.58
N GLY A 42 -3.69 22.54 2.76
CA GLY A 42 -3.77 21.77 1.50
C GLY A 42 -2.65 22.15 0.53
N ASP A 43 -2.22 23.42 0.57
CA ASP A 43 -1.10 23.91 -0.21
C ASP A 43 0.23 23.39 0.31
N VAL A 44 0.39 23.22 1.63
CA VAL A 44 1.62 22.66 2.24
C VAL A 44 1.82 21.19 1.88
N PHE A 45 0.81 20.33 2.04
CA PHE A 45 0.96 18.90 1.71
C PHE A 45 1.23 18.70 0.21
N ARG A 46 0.48 19.40 -0.65
CA ARG A 46 0.71 19.38 -2.10
C ARG A 46 2.12 19.84 -2.45
N ARG A 47 2.62 20.91 -1.83
CA ARG A 47 3.97 21.43 -2.07
C ARG A 47 5.06 20.48 -1.61
N VAL A 48 4.84 19.76 -0.50
CA VAL A 48 5.74 18.70 -0.02
C VAL A 48 5.76 17.53 -1.00
N GLN A 49 4.61 17.15 -1.56
CA GLN A 49 4.51 16.10 -2.59
C GLN A 49 5.20 16.50 -3.91
N GLU A 50 4.95 17.70 -4.42
CA GLU A 50 5.62 18.22 -5.62
C GLU A 50 7.15 18.28 -5.42
N ALA A 51 7.61 18.68 -4.23
CA ALA A 51 9.03 18.69 -3.90
C ALA A 51 9.62 17.27 -3.82
N TYR A 52 8.86 16.29 -3.34
CA TYR A 52 9.29 14.89 -3.33
C TYR A 52 9.48 14.32 -4.73
N GLU A 53 8.49 14.51 -5.61
CA GLU A 53 8.56 14.05 -7.00
C GLU A 53 9.73 14.70 -7.75
N GLU A 54 9.95 16.00 -7.56
CA GLU A 54 11.09 16.71 -8.15
C GLU A 54 12.44 16.26 -7.56
N GLY A 55 12.50 16.00 -6.25
CA GLY A 55 13.70 15.50 -5.59
C GLY A 55 14.11 14.12 -6.10
N LEU A 56 13.15 13.20 -6.24
CA LEU A 56 13.40 11.88 -6.82
C LEU A 56 13.87 11.98 -8.27
N ARG A 57 13.27 12.86 -9.07
CA ARG A 57 13.64 13.09 -10.48
C ARG A 57 15.08 13.60 -10.62
N GLN A 58 15.49 14.53 -9.76
CA GLN A 58 16.84 15.12 -9.82
C GLN A 58 17.91 14.18 -9.25
N VAL A 59 17.63 13.49 -8.15
CA VAL A 59 18.61 12.59 -7.50
C VAL A 59 18.81 11.30 -8.31
N ALA A 60 17.76 10.81 -9.01
CA ALA A 60 17.88 9.67 -9.92
C ALA A 60 18.74 9.97 -11.18
N GLY A 61 18.90 11.25 -11.56
CA GLY A 61 19.69 11.66 -12.72
C GLY A 61 21.17 11.93 -12.45
N ALA A 62 21.61 11.99 -11.18
CA ALA A 62 22.89 12.61 -10.82
C ALA A 62 24.01 11.64 -10.36
N HIS A 63 23.72 10.40 -9.97
CA HIS A 63 24.76 9.50 -9.44
C HIS A 63 24.57 8.02 -9.80
N PRO A 64 25.60 7.32 -10.34
CA PRO A 64 25.66 5.87 -10.28
C PRO A 64 26.04 5.40 -8.87
N THR A 65 25.46 4.28 -8.48
CA THR A 65 25.55 3.55 -7.21
C THR A 65 26.98 3.30 -6.73
N SER A 66 27.26 3.60 -5.45
CA SER A 66 28.24 3.00 -4.50
C SER A 66 28.25 3.92 -3.26
N GLY A 67 28.17 3.54 -1.98
CA GLY A 67 28.68 2.38 -1.24
C GLY A 67 29.58 2.90 -0.09
N GLU A 68 29.36 2.42 1.14
CA GLU A 68 30.15 2.62 2.40
C GLU A 68 30.05 3.98 3.13
N LEU A 69 29.99 4.11 4.48
CA LEU A 69 30.02 3.23 5.65
C LEU A 69 29.41 3.99 6.85
N GLY A 70 28.58 3.33 7.66
CA GLY A 70 28.08 3.87 8.92
C GLY A 70 27.46 2.78 9.77
N LEU A 71 28.28 2.12 10.59
CA LEU A 71 27.82 1.16 11.60
C LEU A 71 26.94 1.88 12.64
N VAL A 72 25.64 1.57 12.62
CA VAL A 72 24.77 1.60 13.79
C VAL A 72 24.03 0.27 13.80
N SER A 73 24.37 -0.60 14.76
CA SER A 73 23.56 -1.78 15.06
C SER A 73 22.59 -1.46 16.18
N CYS A 74 21.30 -1.54 15.87
CA CYS A 74 20.26 -2.06 16.76
C CYS A 74 19.07 -2.46 15.88
N ASP A 75 18.89 -3.78 15.72
CA ASP A 75 17.69 -4.48 15.26
C ASP A 75 17.01 -3.96 13.99
N GLY A 76 17.54 -4.36 12.83
CA GLY A 76 16.79 -4.27 11.57
C GLY A 76 15.49 -5.11 11.64
N PRO A 77 14.50 -4.82 10.78
CA PRO A 77 13.19 -5.48 10.83
C PRO A 77 13.36 -6.99 10.88
N SER A 78 12.73 -7.61 11.87
CA SER A 78 12.74 -9.06 12.02
C SER A 78 12.30 -9.68 10.69
N MET A 79 13.06 -10.65 10.19
CA MET A 79 12.72 -11.47 9.02
C MET A 79 11.21 -11.71 8.89
N PRO A 80 10.67 -11.79 7.65
CA PRO A 80 9.27 -12.10 7.42
C PRO A 80 8.79 -13.24 8.31
N VAL A 81 7.68 -13.02 9.00
CA VAL A 81 7.09 -13.98 9.92
C VAL A 81 6.23 -14.95 9.11
N SER A 82 6.42 -16.24 9.36
CA SER A 82 5.56 -17.27 8.77
C SER A 82 4.09 -17.04 9.14
N ILE A 83 3.19 -17.19 8.18
CA ILE A 83 1.73 -17.14 8.41
C ILE A 83 1.23 -18.16 9.45
N PHE A 84 2.03 -19.20 9.74
CA PHE A 84 1.75 -20.22 10.75
C PHE A 84 2.44 -19.98 12.09
N ALA A 85 3.09 -18.82 12.27
CA ALA A 85 3.72 -18.47 13.52
C ALA A 85 2.69 -18.36 14.66
N PRO A 86 3.10 -18.59 15.92
CA PRO A 86 2.25 -18.36 17.07
C PRO A 86 1.63 -16.95 17.08
N LYS A 87 0.38 -16.85 17.53
CA LYS A 87 -0.38 -15.58 17.62
C LYS A 87 0.43 -14.42 18.21
N ALA A 88 1.21 -14.67 19.26
CA ALA A 88 2.02 -13.64 19.91
C ALA A 88 3.10 -13.06 18.97
N HIS A 89 3.71 -13.89 18.11
CA HIS A 89 4.71 -13.45 17.14
C HIS A 89 4.06 -12.66 16.00
N LEU A 90 2.93 -13.16 15.46
CA LEU A 90 2.18 -12.44 14.43
C LEU A 90 1.76 -11.06 14.93
N ARG A 91 1.22 -10.98 16.15
CA ARG A 91 0.78 -9.72 16.74
C ARG A 91 1.95 -8.75 16.96
N LYS A 92 3.06 -9.25 17.51
CA LYS A 92 4.26 -8.44 17.73
C LYS A 92 4.76 -7.84 16.40
N ALA A 93 4.83 -8.64 15.34
CA ALA A 93 5.31 -8.17 14.05
C ALA A 93 4.38 -7.13 13.41
N CYS A 94 3.06 -7.30 13.51
CA CYS A 94 2.10 -6.29 13.05
C CYS A 94 2.17 -4.98 13.87
N ASP A 95 2.33 -5.06 15.19
CA ASP A 95 2.49 -3.88 16.05
C ASP A 95 3.82 -3.14 15.75
N GLU A 96 4.89 -3.88 15.46
CA GLU A 96 6.20 -3.34 15.06
C GLU A 96 6.12 -2.66 13.69
N PHE A 97 5.47 -3.29 12.71
CA PHE A 97 5.18 -2.66 11.42
C PHE A 97 4.39 -1.36 11.57
N GLU A 98 3.31 -1.36 12.37
CA GLU A 98 2.49 -0.16 12.59
C GLU A 98 3.32 0.97 13.18
N HIS A 99 4.16 0.65 14.17
CA HIS A 99 5.09 1.63 14.75
C HIS A 99 6.06 2.19 13.73
N LEU A 100 6.72 1.32 12.94
CA LEU A 100 7.67 1.72 11.90
C LEU A 100 7.01 2.57 10.81
N LEU A 101 5.78 2.26 10.43
CA LEU A 101 5.00 3.06 9.49
C LEU A 101 4.68 4.44 10.08
N ASP A 102 4.26 4.51 11.35
CA ASP A 102 3.93 5.75 12.05
C ASP A 102 5.12 6.70 12.23
N VAL A 103 6.33 6.15 12.40
CA VAL A 103 7.58 6.94 12.50
C VAL A 103 8.27 7.17 11.15
N GLY A 104 7.76 6.59 10.06
CA GLY A 104 8.33 6.76 8.72
C GLY A 104 9.62 5.97 8.47
N GLU A 105 9.82 4.88 9.21
CA GLU A 105 10.98 3.97 9.13
C GLU A 105 10.62 2.58 8.57
N SER A 106 9.36 2.37 8.18
CA SER A 106 8.92 1.16 7.45
C SER A 106 9.72 0.94 6.16
N SER A 107 9.88 -0.34 5.78
CA SER A 107 10.63 -0.72 4.58
C SER A 107 9.84 -0.39 3.33
N SER A 108 8.54 -0.66 3.36
CA SER A 108 7.59 -0.23 2.33
C SER A 108 6.68 0.88 2.83
N VAL A 109 6.31 1.79 1.92
CA VAL A 109 5.33 2.85 2.23
C VAL A 109 4.13 2.80 1.28
N PRO A 110 2.92 3.09 1.79
CA PRO A 110 1.69 3.02 0.99
C PRO A 110 1.73 3.85 -0.31
N SER A 111 2.33 5.03 -0.28
CA SER A 111 2.41 5.93 -1.44
C SER A 111 3.36 5.46 -2.54
N GLU A 112 4.19 4.45 -2.27
CA GLU A 112 5.10 3.86 -3.25
C GLU A 112 4.56 2.55 -3.84
N VAL A 113 3.43 2.04 -3.35
CA VAL A 113 2.78 0.85 -3.91
C VAL A 113 2.25 1.19 -5.31
N SER A 114 2.59 0.36 -6.28
CA SER A 114 2.15 0.52 -7.67
C SER A 114 0.63 0.53 -7.78
N SER A 115 0.10 1.32 -8.70
CA SER A 115 -1.33 1.32 -9.04
C SER A 115 -1.60 0.56 -10.33
N SER A 116 -2.81 0.03 -10.48
CA SER A 116 -3.28 -0.65 -11.69
C SER A 116 -4.70 -0.21 -12.03
N THR A 117 -4.97 -0.06 -13.32
CA THR A 117 -6.28 0.32 -13.86
C THR A 117 -7.27 -0.85 -13.85
N VAL A 118 -8.56 -0.56 -14.05
CA VAL A 118 -9.58 -1.61 -14.18
C VAL A 118 -9.40 -2.41 -15.47
N GLU A 119 -8.93 -1.77 -16.54
CA GLU A 119 -8.63 -2.39 -17.81
C GLU A 119 -7.54 -3.46 -17.67
N GLU A 120 -6.40 -3.11 -17.06
CA GLU A 120 -5.31 -4.06 -16.77
C GLU A 120 -5.79 -5.20 -15.87
N LEU A 121 -6.56 -4.88 -14.83
CA LEU A 121 -7.13 -5.90 -13.93
C LEU A 121 -8.01 -6.89 -14.70
N VAL A 122 -8.86 -6.42 -15.61
CA VAL A 122 -9.72 -7.29 -16.42
C VAL A 122 -8.90 -8.22 -17.29
N GLU A 123 -7.84 -7.72 -17.93
CA GLU A 123 -6.95 -8.53 -18.75
C GLU A 123 -6.32 -9.64 -17.91
N TRP A 124 -5.77 -9.31 -16.73
CA TRP A 124 -5.16 -10.29 -15.84
C TRP A 124 -6.15 -11.32 -15.28
N LEU A 125 -7.39 -10.90 -14.99
CA LEU A 125 -8.44 -11.82 -14.53
C LEU A 125 -8.85 -12.81 -15.63
N LEU A 126 -8.95 -12.35 -16.88
CA LEU A 126 -9.27 -13.22 -18.02
C LEU A 126 -8.14 -14.21 -18.33
N GLU A 127 -6.89 -13.81 -18.12
CA GLU A 127 -5.71 -14.67 -18.26
C GLU A 127 -5.49 -15.62 -17.08
N GLY A 128 -6.13 -15.35 -15.93
CA GLY A 128 -5.87 -16.04 -14.68
C GLY A 128 -4.48 -15.72 -14.09
N SER A 129 -3.91 -14.57 -14.44
CA SER A 129 -2.56 -14.12 -14.04
C SER A 129 -2.55 -13.22 -12.80
N CYS A 130 -3.71 -12.95 -12.20
CA CYS A 130 -3.81 -12.24 -10.93
C CYS A 130 -4.84 -12.82 -9.96
N VAL A 131 -4.77 -12.41 -8.70
CA VAL A 131 -5.83 -12.56 -7.70
C VAL A 131 -6.09 -11.22 -7.02
N CYS A 132 -7.37 -10.91 -6.78
CA CYS A 132 -7.76 -9.69 -6.11
C CYS A 132 -7.79 -9.86 -4.59
N ILE A 133 -7.45 -8.80 -3.85
CA ILE A 133 -7.55 -8.72 -2.40
C ILE A 133 -8.62 -7.68 -2.04
N ASP A 134 -9.75 -8.13 -1.51
CA ASP A 134 -10.82 -7.26 -1.04
C ASP A 134 -10.52 -6.77 0.38
N THR A 135 -10.02 -5.53 0.48
CA THR A 135 -9.67 -4.90 1.77
C THR A 135 -10.79 -4.06 2.36
N ARG A 136 -12.01 -4.13 1.80
CA ARG A 136 -13.16 -3.37 2.30
C ARG A 136 -13.64 -3.95 3.62
N GLU A 137 -14.07 -3.08 4.53
CA GLU A 137 -14.61 -3.49 5.82
C GLU A 137 -16.05 -4.02 5.66
N PRO A 138 -16.57 -4.82 6.61
CA PRO A 138 -17.94 -5.33 6.51
C PRO A 138 -19.01 -4.24 6.33
N CYS A 139 -18.78 -3.05 6.89
CA CYS A 139 -19.66 -1.90 6.76
C CYS A 139 -19.72 -1.33 5.33
N ASP A 140 -18.75 -1.63 4.47
CA ASP A 140 -18.72 -1.20 3.06
C ASP A 140 -19.45 -2.20 2.13
N LYS A 141 -19.69 -3.43 2.60
CA LYS A 141 -20.19 -4.56 1.81
C LYS A 141 -21.71 -4.73 1.93
N TYR A 142 -22.47 -3.72 1.52
CA TYR A 142 -23.93 -3.74 1.59
C TYR A 142 -24.60 -3.37 0.26
N GLY A 143 -25.84 -3.83 0.08
CA GLY A 143 -26.67 -3.53 -1.09
C GLY A 143 -25.96 -3.87 -2.40
N LYS A 144 -25.83 -2.88 -3.30
CA LYS A 144 -25.16 -3.03 -4.60
C LYS A 144 -23.63 -3.22 -4.51
N ASN A 145 -23.05 -3.10 -3.31
CA ASN A 145 -21.62 -3.27 -3.05
C ASN A 145 -21.29 -4.57 -2.31
N ALA A 146 -22.30 -5.40 -2.02
CA ALA A 146 -22.11 -6.62 -1.22
C ALA A 146 -21.21 -7.63 -1.92
N THR A 147 -21.30 -7.74 -3.25
CA THR A 147 -20.51 -8.70 -4.03
C THR A 147 -19.07 -8.18 -4.15
N PRO A 148 -18.04 -9.03 -3.92
CA PRO A 148 -16.65 -8.68 -4.23
C PRO A 148 -16.36 -8.81 -5.73
N ILE A 149 -15.15 -8.43 -6.15
CA ILE A 149 -14.63 -8.79 -7.47
C ILE A 149 -14.56 -10.34 -7.54
N PRO A 150 -14.93 -10.98 -8.67
CA PRO A 150 -14.90 -12.43 -8.79
C PRO A 150 -13.54 -13.02 -8.42
N GLY A 151 -13.55 -14.09 -7.63
CA GLY A 151 -12.33 -14.76 -7.16
C GLY A 151 -11.53 -13.99 -6.11
N ALA A 152 -11.99 -12.83 -5.65
CA ALA A 152 -11.25 -12.05 -4.66
C ALA A 152 -11.15 -12.75 -3.30
N VAL A 153 -9.94 -12.72 -2.72
CA VAL A 153 -9.70 -13.11 -1.34
C VAL A 153 -10.04 -11.94 -0.43
N THR A 154 -10.93 -12.16 0.54
CA THR A 154 -11.27 -11.12 1.53
C THR A 154 -10.19 -11.05 2.61
N LEU A 155 -9.62 -9.86 2.80
CA LEU A 155 -8.61 -9.59 3.81
C LEU A 155 -8.81 -8.17 4.35
N GLY A 156 -9.60 -8.02 5.40
CA GLY A 156 -9.88 -6.72 6.01
C GLY A 156 -8.64 -6.13 6.69
N TYR A 157 -8.41 -4.83 6.50
CA TYR A 157 -7.24 -4.13 7.07
C TYR A 157 -7.19 -4.25 8.60
N THR A 158 -8.31 -3.95 9.28
CA THR A 158 -8.38 -3.97 10.74
C THR A 158 -8.14 -5.38 11.28
N GLU A 159 -8.66 -6.39 10.60
CA GLU A 159 -8.51 -7.78 10.97
C GLU A 159 -7.07 -8.26 10.79
N LEU A 160 -6.45 -7.98 9.64
CA LEU A 160 -5.06 -8.31 9.37
C LEU A 160 -4.12 -7.69 10.40
N LEU A 161 -4.29 -6.39 10.69
CA LEU A 161 -3.40 -5.66 11.57
C LEU A 161 -3.59 -6.04 13.05
N LYS A 162 -4.84 -6.16 13.51
CA LYS A 162 -5.13 -6.35 14.94
C LYS A 162 -5.35 -7.81 15.34
N ARG A 163 -5.69 -8.68 14.39
CA ARG A 163 -6.00 -10.10 14.62
C ARG A 163 -5.42 -10.97 13.50
N PRO A 164 -4.10 -10.89 13.21
CA PRO A 164 -3.49 -11.60 12.09
C PRO A 164 -3.72 -13.12 12.11
N GLU A 165 -3.94 -13.71 13.29
CA GLU A 165 -4.24 -15.13 13.41
C GLU A 165 -5.60 -15.54 12.82
N SER A 166 -6.58 -14.63 12.74
CA SER A 166 -7.90 -14.96 12.19
C SER A 166 -7.93 -14.98 10.66
N VAL A 167 -6.91 -14.39 10.02
CA VAL A 167 -6.78 -14.31 8.57
C VAL A 167 -5.76 -15.29 7.97
N ALA A 168 -5.33 -16.29 8.74
CA ALA A 168 -4.37 -17.30 8.28
C ALA A 168 -4.81 -18.05 7.00
N ARG A 169 -6.11 -18.33 6.86
CA ARG A 169 -6.66 -18.98 5.65
C ARG A 169 -6.58 -18.08 4.41
N PRO A 170 -7.09 -16.83 4.44
CA PRO A 170 -6.84 -15.85 3.37
C PRO A 170 -5.35 -15.70 3.01
N LEU A 171 -4.47 -15.57 4.00
CA LEU A 171 -3.03 -15.41 3.77
C LEU A 171 -2.41 -16.63 3.07
N ALA A 172 -2.78 -17.85 3.48
CA ALA A 172 -2.34 -19.09 2.82
C ALA A 172 -2.79 -19.17 1.37
N ALA A 173 -4.04 -18.77 1.07
CA ALA A 173 -4.54 -18.72 -0.30
C ALA A 173 -3.75 -17.71 -1.15
N LEU A 174 -3.48 -16.51 -0.62
CA LEU A 174 -2.66 -15.51 -1.31
C LEU A 174 -1.24 -16.00 -1.55
N GLN A 175 -0.64 -16.70 -0.59
CA GLN A 175 0.68 -17.28 -0.74
C GLN A 175 0.72 -18.32 -1.88
N GLU A 176 -0.29 -19.20 -1.99
CA GLU A 176 -0.40 -20.16 -3.09
C GLU A 176 -0.55 -19.46 -4.47
N HIS A 177 -1.27 -18.35 -4.52
CA HIS A 177 -1.35 -17.54 -5.75
C HIS A 177 -0.01 -16.89 -6.10
N ALA A 178 0.67 -16.30 -5.11
CA ALA A 178 1.98 -15.68 -5.29
C ALA A 178 3.05 -16.69 -5.72
N GLU A 179 3.07 -17.90 -5.14
CA GLU A 179 4.00 -18.99 -5.51
C GLU A 179 3.79 -19.48 -6.96
N ARG A 180 2.57 -19.33 -7.50
CA ARG A 180 2.27 -19.59 -8.92
C ARG A 180 2.62 -18.42 -9.84
N GLY A 181 3.15 -17.33 -9.29
CA GLY A 181 3.51 -16.11 -10.04
C GLY A 181 2.32 -15.19 -10.34
N ALA A 182 1.19 -15.36 -9.65
CA ALA A 182 0.04 -14.47 -9.85
C ALA A 182 0.30 -13.09 -9.21
N ARG A 183 -0.08 -12.03 -9.91
CA ARG A 183 -0.10 -10.66 -9.36
C ARG A 183 -1.17 -10.53 -8.28
N LEU A 184 -0.89 -9.79 -7.21
CA LEU A 184 -1.86 -9.51 -6.16
C LEU A 184 -2.40 -8.08 -6.32
N VAL A 185 -3.70 -7.93 -6.57
CA VAL A 185 -4.31 -6.61 -6.79
C VAL A 185 -5.23 -6.29 -5.62
N SER A 186 -4.80 -5.40 -4.73
CA SER A 186 -5.60 -4.98 -3.58
C SER A 186 -6.56 -3.85 -3.94
N TYR A 187 -7.74 -3.85 -3.33
CA TYR A 187 -8.71 -2.77 -3.56
C TYR A 187 -9.53 -2.46 -2.31
N SER A 188 -9.83 -1.17 -2.15
CA SER A 188 -10.78 -0.64 -1.18
C SER A 188 -12.03 -0.10 -1.89
N THR A 189 -12.94 0.56 -1.17
CA THR A 189 -14.16 1.13 -1.77
C THR A 189 -13.82 2.19 -2.82
N HIS A 190 -12.94 3.14 -2.46
CA HIS A 190 -12.61 4.31 -3.28
C HIS A 190 -11.24 4.27 -3.94
N GLY A 191 -10.33 3.38 -3.52
CA GLY A 191 -8.97 3.25 -4.07
C GLY A 191 -8.18 4.56 -3.97
N SER A 192 -7.38 4.73 -2.91
CA SER A 192 -6.42 5.84 -2.83
C SER A 192 -5.01 5.30 -3.01
N PRO A 193 -4.26 5.74 -4.05
CA PRO A 193 -2.88 5.32 -4.26
C PRO A 193 -1.92 5.89 -3.22
N THR A 194 -2.33 6.87 -2.40
CA THR A 194 -1.43 7.57 -1.47
C THR A 194 -1.74 7.34 0.00
N SER A 195 -2.92 6.82 0.34
CA SER A 195 -3.36 6.73 1.75
C SER A 195 -4.47 5.69 2.00
N GLY A 196 -4.68 4.75 1.07
CA GLY A 196 -5.76 3.78 1.16
C GLY A 196 -5.38 2.54 1.97
N ASN A 197 -6.34 1.97 2.70
CA ASN A 197 -6.19 0.66 3.37
C ASN A 197 -5.64 -0.42 2.43
N CYS A 198 -5.96 -0.35 1.14
CA CYS A 198 -5.45 -1.29 0.14
C CYS A 198 -3.92 -1.24 -0.02
N ALA A 199 -3.32 -0.05 -0.01
CA ALA A 199 -1.87 0.10 -0.10
C ALA A 199 -1.18 -0.33 1.21
N THR A 200 -1.74 0.05 2.37
CA THR A 200 -1.21 -0.40 3.67
C THR A 200 -1.28 -1.92 3.83
N VAL A 201 -2.32 -2.58 3.32
CA VAL A 201 -2.39 -4.04 3.30
C VAL A 201 -1.25 -4.64 2.47
N CYS A 202 -0.91 -4.07 1.30
CA CYS A 202 0.26 -4.53 0.54
C CYS A 202 1.56 -4.39 1.34
N CYS A 203 1.74 -3.26 2.03
CA CYS A 203 2.92 -3.05 2.89
C CYS A 203 2.99 -4.08 4.03
N ILE A 204 1.87 -4.41 4.68
CA ILE A 204 1.84 -5.46 5.71
C ILE A 204 2.22 -6.81 5.10
N LEU A 205 1.66 -7.16 3.93
CA LEU A 205 1.98 -8.41 3.24
C LEU A 205 3.47 -8.49 2.91
N ALA A 206 4.07 -7.39 2.43
CA ALA A 206 5.50 -7.35 2.13
C ALA A 206 6.37 -7.42 3.40
N ASP A 207 6.22 -6.46 4.30
CA ASP A 207 7.15 -6.25 5.41
C ASP A 207 6.97 -7.30 6.52
N VAL A 208 5.73 -7.75 6.77
CA VAL A 208 5.44 -8.74 7.83
C VAL A 208 5.48 -10.17 7.30
N PHE A 209 4.93 -10.43 6.12
CA PHE A 209 4.73 -11.79 5.61
C PHE A 209 5.64 -12.16 4.43
N GLY A 210 6.46 -11.23 3.94
CA GLY A 210 7.48 -11.52 2.93
C GLY A 210 6.95 -11.70 1.52
N PHE A 211 5.78 -11.12 1.22
CA PHE A 211 5.28 -11.07 -0.15
C PHE A 211 6.14 -10.11 -0.99
N ASP A 212 6.31 -10.43 -2.26
CA ASP A 212 7.04 -9.57 -3.19
C ASP A 212 6.19 -8.34 -3.55
N ILE A 213 6.65 -7.15 -3.13
CA ILE A 213 5.93 -5.89 -3.35
C ILE A 213 5.84 -5.50 -4.82
N ASP A 214 6.79 -5.93 -5.66
CA ASP A 214 6.79 -5.64 -7.10
C ASP A 214 5.71 -6.45 -7.84
N MET A 215 5.22 -7.53 -7.21
CA MET A 215 4.09 -8.33 -7.69
C MET A 215 2.74 -7.87 -7.14
N MET A 216 2.71 -6.76 -6.40
CA MET A 216 1.50 -6.19 -5.82
C MET A 216 1.13 -4.85 -6.43
N SER A 217 -0.17 -4.59 -6.56
CA SER A 217 -0.68 -3.28 -6.96
C SER A 217 -1.99 -2.94 -6.26
N CYS A 218 -2.33 -1.66 -6.23
CA CYS A 218 -3.63 -1.15 -5.81
C CYS A 218 -4.52 -0.82 -7.01
N LEU A 219 -5.77 -1.25 -6.97
CA LEU A 219 -6.76 -0.87 -7.98
C LEU A 219 -7.09 0.61 -7.87
N GLU A 220 -6.83 1.36 -8.94
CA GLU A 220 -7.17 2.78 -9.06
C GLU A 220 -8.69 2.98 -8.96
N ASP A 221 -9.09 4.00 -8.20
CA ASP A 221 -10.49 4.35 -7.92
C ASP A 221 -11.33 3.22 -7.28
N GLY A 222 -10.67 2.12 -6.90
CA GLY A 222 -11.19 1.02 -6.10
C GLY A 222 -12.39 0.28 -6.68
N TYR A 223 -13.15 -0.33 -5.78
CA TYR A 223 -14.30 -1.16 -6.13
C TYR A 223 -15.41 -0.39 -6.86
N LEU A 224 -15.58 0.91 -6.59
CA LEU A 224 -16.61 1.70 -7.25
C LEU A 224 -16.32 1.88 -8.76
N MET A 225 -15.05 2.00 -9.15
CA MET A 225 -14.66 2.05 -10.55
C MET A 225 -14.87 0.72 -11.24
N TRP A 226 -14.45 -0.39 -10.63
CA TRP A 226 -14.76 -1.74 -11.11
C TRP A 226 -16.26 -1.90 -11.40
N ARG A 227 -17.11 -1.53 -10.45
CA ARG A 227 -18.57 -1.65 -10.58
C ARG A 227 -19.12 -0.79 -11.73
N ARG A 228 -18.61 0.44 -11.87
CA ARG A 228 -19.01 1.34 -12.98
C ARG A 228 -18.60 0.75 -14.32
N PHE A 229 -17.39 0.23 -14.43
CA PHE A 229 -16.86 -0.40 -15.64
C PHE A 229 -17.68 -1.63 -16.03
N MET A 230 -17.95 -2.53 -15.09
CA MET A 230 -18.76 -3.74 -15.33
C MET A 230 -20.20 -3.42 -15.73
N GLY A 231 -20.78 -2.34 -15.19
CA GLY A 231 -22.09 -1.86 -15.61
C GLY A 231 -22.12 -1.37 -17.07
N ALA A 232 -21.01 -0.80 -17.56
CA ALA A 232 -20.88 -0.31 -18.93
C ALA A 232 -20.50 -1.43 -19.93
N ARG A 233 -19.77 -2.46 -19.48
CA ARG A 233 -19.28 -3.58 -20.33
C ARG A 233 -19.84 -4.93 -19.86
N GLN A 234 -21.15 -5.11 -20.03
CA GLN A 234 -21.85 -6.32 -19.57
C GLN A 234 -21.30 -7.63 -20.17
N SER A 235 -20.81 -7.62 -21.41
CA SER A 235 -20.21 -8.80 -22.05
C SER A 235 -18.93 -9.28 -21.36
N VAL A 236 -18.11 -8.36 -20.86
CA VAL A 236 -16.92 -8.69 -20.06
C VAL A 236 -17.33 -9.21 -18.69
N ALA A 237 -18.33 -8.57 -18.08
CA ALA A 237 -18.87 -9.00 -16.79
C ALA A 237 -19.43 -10.44 -16.84
N GLU A 238 -19.97 -10.87 -17.98
CA GLU A 238 -20.42 -12.25 -18.18
C GLU A 238 -19.27 -13.26 -18.32
N GLN A 239 -18.15 -12.86 -18.91
CA GLN A 239 -16.97 -13.74 -19.04
C GLN A 239 -16.26 -13.97 -17.70
N LEU A 240 -16.38 -13.03 -16.78
CA LEU A 240 -15.75 -13.08 -15.45
C LEU A 240 -16.66 -13.67 -14.35
N ARG A 241 -17.87 -14.11 -14.69
CA ARG A 241 -18.79 -14.80 -13.76
C ARG A 241 -18.48 -16.29 -13.67
#